data_AF-A0A2N2G7I9-F1
#
_entry.id   AF-A0A2N2G7I9-F1
#
_cell.length_a   1.000
_cell.length_b   1.000
_cell.length_c   1.000
_cell.angle_alpha   90.00
_cell.angle_beta   90.00
_cell.angle_gamma   90.00
#
_symmetry.space_group_name_H-M   'P 1'
#
loop_
_entity.id
_entity.type
_entity.pdbx_description
1 polymer ?
#
loop_
_entity_poly.entity_id
_entity_poly.type
_entity_poly.pdbx_seq_one_letter_code
_entity_poly.pdbx_strand_id
1 'polypeptide(L)' 'MKPSFLRIAILAGSILVISLLHYFTPLHLHYLHDIFQRCYYLPIILAALWFGFRGGLGCAVAVSIVY' A
#
# COMPACT_ATOMS: atom_id res chain seq x y z
N MET A 1 18.35 12.18 -0.96
CA MET A 1 18.23 11.66 0.43
C MET A 1 18.31 10.14 0.37
N LYS A 2 19.20 9.49 1.13
CA LYS A 2 19.26 8.02 1.15
C LYS A 2 17.92 7.48 1.65
N PRO A 3 17.33 6.45 1.02
CA PRO A 3 16.11 5.85 1.55
C PRO A 3 16.41 5.34 2.96
N SER A 4 15.73 5.89 3.97
CA SER A 4 15.87 5.36 5.32
C SER A 4 15.13 4.04 5.39
N PHE A 5 15.79 3.02 5.95
CA PHE A 5 15.21 1.69 6.18
C PHE A 5 13.81 1.78 6.82
N LEU A 6 13.62 2.72 7.74
CA LEU A 6 12.34 3.01 8.38
C LEU A 6 11.23 3.37 7.37
N ARG A 7 11.50 4.18 6.34
CA ARG A 7 10.49 4.54 5.33
C ARG A 7 10.04 3.33 4.52
N ILE A 8 10.99 2.47 4.15
CA ILE A 8 10.70 1.22 3.44
C ILE A 8 9.87 0.29 4.33
N ALA A 9 10.26 0.13 5.61
CA ALA A 9 9.52 -0.67 6.57
C ALA A 9 8.09 -0.16 6.80
N ILE A 10 7.89 1.16 6.87
CA ILE A 10 6.56 1.77 6.98
C ILE A 10 5.72 1.41 5.75
N LEU A 11 6.24 1.62 4.52
CA LEU A 11 5.50 1.30 3.31
C LEU A 11 5.14 -0.19 3.21
N ALA A 12 6.12 -1.07 3.43
CA ALA A 12 5.90 -2.51 3.40
C ALA A 12 4.89 -2.96 4.46
N GLY A 13 5.01 -2.43 5.69
CA GLY A 13 4.07 -2.71 6.77
C GLY A 13 2.66 -2.22 6.46
N SER A 14 2.50 -1.02 5.89
CA SER A 14 1.20 -0.49 5.46
C SER A 14 0.56 -1.37 4.39
N ILE A 15 1.32 -1.78 3.37
CA ILE A 15 0.82 -2.68 2.32
C ILE A 15 0.34 -3.99 2.97
N LEU A 16 1.18 -4.62 3.80
CA LEU A 16 0.83 -5.88 4.48
C LEU A 16 -0.44 -5.77 5.31
N VAL A 17 -0.58 -4.73 6.13
CA VAL A 17 -1.76 -4.52 6.97
C VAL A 17 -3.01 -4.34 6.13
N ILE A 18 -2.95 -3.52 5.07
CA ILE A 18 -4.09 -3.30 4.17
C ILE A 18 -4.47 -4.61 3.46
N SER A 19 -3.49 -5.40 3.01
CA SER A 19 -3.75 -6.71 2.39
C SER A 19 -4.40 -7.69 3.33
N LEU A 20 -3.93 -7.79 4.58
CA LEU A 20 -4.53 -8.67 5.58
C LEU A 20 -5.97 -8.24 5.89
N LEU A 21 -6.23 -6.94 6.05
CA LEU A 21 -7.58 -6.42 6.23
C LEU A 21 -8.48 -6.75 5.03
N HIS A 22 -7.98 -6.55 3.81
CA HIS A 22 -8.74 -6.82 2.59
C HIS A 22 -9.08 -8.31 2.44
N TYR A 23 -8.11 -9.21 2.60
CA TYR A 23 -8.32 -10.64 2.37
C TYR A 23 -9.04 -11.36 3.51
N PHE A 24 -8.91 -10.89 4.76
CA PHE A 24 -9.64 -11.46 5.89
C PHE A 24 -11.03 -10.86 6.10
N THR A 25 -11.39 -9.83 5.34
CA THR A 25 -12.75 -9.32 5.37
C THR A 25 -13.70 -10.32 4.69
N PRO A 26 -14.84 -10.65 5.34
CA PRO A 26 -15.85 -11.49 4.72
C PRO A 26 -16.44 -10.86 3.46
N LEU A 27 -16.59 -11.68 2.42
CA LEU A 27 -17.08 -11.26 1.10
C LEU A 27 -18.48 -10.64 1.08
N HIS A 28 -19.28 -10.73 2.16
CA HIS A 28 -20.60 -10.07 2.25
C HIS A 28 -20.50 -8.60 2.70
N LEU A 29 -19.33 -8.15 3.16
CA LEU A 29 -19.06 -6.77 3.58
C LEU A 29 -18.38 -6.01 2.44
N HIS A 30 -19.07 -5.87 1.30
CA HIS A 30 -18.47 -5.38 0.04
C HIS A 30 -17.89 -3.97 0.21
N TYR A 31 -18.57 -3.14 1.01
CA TYR A 31 -18.14 -1.79 1.34
C TYR A 31 -16.77 -1.74 2.03
N LEU A 32 -16.44 -2.72 2.87
CA LEU A 32 -15.13 -2.81 3.51
C LEU A 32 -14.04 -3.20 2.50
N HIS A 33 -14.33 -4.16 1.60
CA HIS A 33 -13.40 -4.51 0.54
C HIS A 33 -13.04 -3.29 -0.33
N ASP A 34 -14.04 -2.49 -0.72
CA ASP A 34 -13.85 -1.25 -1.48
C ASP A 34 -13.02 -0.21 -0.73
N ILE A 35 -13.26 -0.06 0.59
CA ILE A 35 -12.51 0.86 1.44
C ILE A 35 -11.04 0.40 1.51
N PHE A 36 -10.78 -0.87 1.81
CA PHE A 36 -9.42 -1.39 1.91
C PHE A 36 -8.67 -1.34 0.58
N GLN A 37 -9.36 -1.56 -0.54
CA GLN A 37 -8.76 -1.39 -1.86
C GLN A 37 -8.29 0.07 -2.08
N ARG A 38 -9.09 1.06 -1.67
CA ARG A 38 -8.72 2.49 -1.77
C ARG A 38 -7.62 2.88 -0.78
N CYS A 39 -7.50 2.20 0.36
CA CYS A 39 -6.42 2.44 1.31
C CYS A 39 -5.03 2.21 0.69
N TYR A 40 -4.90 1.36 -0.34
CA TYR A 40 -3.63 1.19 -1.04
C TYR A 40 -3.11 2.46 -1.74
N TYR A 41 -3.95 3.47 -1.98
CA TYR A 41 -3.46 4.76 -2.47
C TYR A 41 -2.55 5.46 -1.46
N LEU A 42 -2.72 5.21 -0.16
CA LEU A 42 -1.89 5.83 0.89
C LEU A 42 -0.41 5.45 0.77
N PRO A 43 0.00 4.16 0.78
CA PRO A 43 1.40 3.81 0.60
C PRO A 43 1.96 4.23 -0.77
N ILE A 44 1.15 4.21 -1.84
CA ILE A 44 1.59 4.65 -3.18
C ILE A 44 1.92 6.15 -3.20
N ILE A 45 1.01 6.99 -2.69
CA ILE A 45 1.22 8.44 -2.60
C ILE A 45 2.40 8.74 -1.67
N LEU A 46 2.49 8.05 -0.53
CA LEU A 46 3.58 8.25 0.42
C LEU A 46 4.95 7.88 -0.18
N ALA A 47 5.00 6.79 -0.96
CA ALA A 47 6.20 6.40 -1.70
C ALA A 47 6.58 7.44 -2.76
N ALA A 48 5.60 8.01 -3.47
CA ALA A 48 5.82 9.10 -4.42
C ALA A 48 6.37 10.35 -3.73
N LEU A 49 5.86 10.70 -2.55
CA LEU A 49 6.32 11.86 -1.76
C LEU A 49 7.76 11.66 -1.24
N TRP A 50 8.11 10.45 -0.80
CA TRP A 50 9.43 10.19 -0.19
C TRP A 50 10.54 9.87 -1.18
N PHE A 51 10.21 9.26 -2.32
CA PHE A 51 11.17 8.72 -3.28
C PHE A 51 10.96 9.27 -4.70
N GLY A 52 10.05 10.24 -4.85
CA GLY A 52 9.68 10.81 -6.14
C GLY A 52 8.91 9.81 -7.02
N PHE A 53 8.81 10.15 -8.30
CA PHE A 53 8.06 9.37 -9.30
C PHE A 53 8.43 7.88 -9.31
N ARG A 54 9.73 7.57 -9.21
CA ARG A 54 10.22 6.17 -9.28
C ARG A 54 9.74 5.32 -8.10
N GLY A 55 9.68 5.89 -6.89
CA GLY A 55 9.19 5.14 -5.74
C GLY A 55 7.68 5.01 -5.71
N GLY A 56 6.95 6.04 -6.15
CA GLY A 56 5.50 5.93 -6.38
C GLY A 56 5.17 4.83 -7.38
N LEU A 57 5.84 4.83 -8.54
CA LEU A 57 5.66 3.80 -9.58
C LEU A 57 6.03 2.41 -9.07
N GLY A 58 7.18 2.26 -8.41
CA GLY A 58 7.60 0.97 -7.84
C GLY A 58 6.63 0.45 -6.78
N CYS A 59 6.11 1.34 -5.92
CA CYS A 59 5.12 0.98 -4.92
C CYS A 59 3.78 0.59 -5.56
N ALA A 60 3.33 1.32 -6.59
CA ALA A 60 2.11 0.97 -7.33
C ALA A 60 2.21 -0.42 -7.97
N VAL A 61 3.33 -0.73 -8.64
CA VAL A 61 3.57 -2.07 -9.20
C VAL A 61 3.58 -3.13 -8.10
N ALA A 62 4.24 -2.89 -6.97
CA ALA A 62 4.27 -3.83 -5.86
C ALA A 62 2.86 -4.10 -5.30
N VAL A 63 2.06 -3.05 -5.09
CA VAL A 63 0.66 -3.18 -4.67
C VAL A 63 -0.15 -3.97 -5.68
N SER A 64 -0.01 -3.70 -6.99
CA SER A 64 -0.76 -4.43 -8.04
C SER A 64 -0.40 -5.91 -8.13
N ILE A 65 0.77 -6.33 -7.66
CA ILE A 65 1.15 -7.74 -7.58
C ILE A 65 0.54 -8.41 -6.33
N VAL A 66 0.41 -7.64 -5.24
CA VAL A 66 -0.08 -8.14 -3.95
C VAL A 66 -1.61 -8.21 -3.91
N TYR A 67 -2.29 -7.27 -4.58
CA TYR A 67 -3.74 -7.23 -4.73
C TYR A 67 -4.23 -8.26 -5.75
#